data_AF-A0A447TEG2-F1
#
_entry.id   AF-A0A447TEG2-F1
#
_cell.length_a   1.000
_cell.length_b   1.000
_cell.length_c   1.000
_cell.angle_alpha   90.00
_cell.angle_beta   90.00
_cell.angle_gamma   90.00
#
_symmetry.space_group_name_H-M   'P 1'
#
loop_
_entity.id
_entity.type
_entity.pdbx_description
1 polymer ?
#
loop_
_entity_poly.entity_id
_entity_poly.type
_entity_poly.pdbx_seq_one_letter_code
_entity_poly.pdbx_strand_id
1 'polypeptide(L)' 'MYHDASGLRVTLYVANGVRPQAESGFHFASQGPVNVYYWWERGQGYALSAGMPRERLAALARLAQRQLAAG' A
#
# COMPACT_ATOMS: atom_id res chain seq x y z
N MET A 1 -1.92 11.40 1.42
CA MET A 1 -2.57 11.25 0.10
C MET A 1 -1.86 12.16 -0.89
N TYR A 2 -1.62 11.68 -2.10
CA TYR A 2 -1.01 12.39 -3.21
C TYR A 2 -1.97 12.41 -4.41
N HIS A 3 -1.93 13.48 -5.20
CA HIS A 3 -2.61 13.56 -6.49
C HIS A 3 -1.72 14.28 -7.50
N ASP A 4 -1.76 13.87 -8.76
CA ASP A 4 -1.05 14.55 -9.85
C ASP A 4 -2.00 15.34 -10.77
N ALA A 5 -1.42 16.06 -11.74
CA ALA A 5 -2.16 16.87 -12.71
C ALA A 5 -3.04 16.05 -13.67
N SER A 6 -2.84 14.73 -13.77
CA SER A 6 -3.70 13.84 -14.56
C SER A 6 -4.95 13.39 -13.80
N GLY A 7 -5.07 13.75 -12.52
CA GLY A 7 -6.16 13.33 -11.64
C GLY A 7 -5.91 11.96 -10.98
N LEU A 8 -4.75 11.34 -11.21
CA LEU A 8 -4.36 10.10 -10.52
C LEU A 8 -4.18 10.39 -9.04
N ARG A 9 -4.83 9.59 -8.20
CA ARG A 9 -4.76 9.65 -6.74
C ARG A 9 -4.06 8.42 -6.17
N VAL A 10 -3.15 8.66 -5.25
CA VAL A 10 -2.45 7.63 -4.47
C VAL A 10 -2.65 7.91 -2.99
N THR A 11 -3.13 6.93 -2.25
CA THR A 11 -3.32 7.07 -0.80
C THR A 11 -2.54 5.97 -0.08
N LEU A 12 -1.65 6.38 0.82
CA LEU A 12 -1.04 5.50 1.82
C LEU A 12 -1.76 5.72 3.15
N TYR A 13 -2.34 4.65 3.68
CA TYR A 13 -2.83 4.57 5.06
C TYR A 13 -1.78 3.91 5.94
N VAL A 14 -1.61 4.45 7.14
CA VAL A 14 -0.76 3.88 8.20
C VAL A 14 -1.63 3.73 9.44
N ALA A 15 -1.67 2.53 10.01
CA ALA A 15 -2.40 2.24 11.22
C ALA A 15 -1.51 1.51 12.22
N ASN A 16 -1.59 1.92 13.49
CA ASN A 16 -1.05 1.11 14.57
C ASN A 16 -1.98 -0.08 14.78
N GLY A 17 -1.45 -1.30 14.85
CA GLY A 17 -2.30 -2.47 15.02
C GLY A 17 -1.54 -3.78 15.05
N VAL A 18 -2.14 -4.77 15.70
CA VAL A 18 -1.61 -6.13 15.75
C VAL A 18 -1.79 -6.77 14.37
N ARG A 19 -0.68 -7.25 13.80
CA ARG A 19 -0.71 -8.06 12.58
C ARG A 19 -1.55 -9.32 12.83
N PRO A 20 -2.55 -9.64 11.98
CA PRO A 20 -3.20 -10.94 12.06
C PRO A 20 -2.14 -12.04 11.92
N GLN A 21 -2.14 -13.02 12.83
CA GLN A 21 -1.06 -14.02 12.94
C GLN A 21 -0.84 -14.83 11.65
N ALA A 22 -1.86 -14.90 10.79
CA ALA A 22 -1.88 -15.63 9.53
C ALA A 22 -1.43 -14.79 8.30
N GLU A 23 -1.25 -13.48 8.42
CA GLU A 23 -0.99 -12.63 7.25
C GLU A 23 0.45 -12.14 7.24
N SER A 24 1.27 -12.68 6.31
CA SER A 24 2.65 -12.26 6.12
C SER A 24 2.95 -11.88 4.66
N GLY A 25 3.83 -10.90 4.49
CA GLY A 25 4.24 -10.40 3.17
C GLY A 25 3.32 -9.33 2.59
N PHE A 26 3.33 -9.21 1.27
CA PHE A 26 2.45 -8.30 0.53
C PHE A 26 1.18 -9.01 0.11
N HIS A 27 0.06 -8.39 0.45
CA HIS A 27 -1.25 -8.83 0.04
C HIS A 27 -1.83 -7.84 -0.97
N PHE A 28 -2.68 -8.35 -1.86
CA PHE A 28 -3.31 -7.58 -2.92
C PHE A 28 -4.82 -7.75 -2.85
N ALA A 29 -5.52 -6.62 -2.98
CA ALA A 29 -6.97 -6.59 -3.16
C ALA A 29 -7.33 -5.59 -4.27
N SER A 30 -8.52 -5.76 -4.85
CA SER A 30 -9.06 -4.85 -5.84
C SER A 30 -10.54 -4.61 -5.57
N GLN A 31 -10.98 -3.38 -5.77
CA GLN A 31 -12.38 -2.97 -5.67
C GLN A 31 -12.69 -2.05 -6.84
N GLY A 32 -13.38 -2.59 -7.85
CA GLY A 32 -13.64 -1.87 -9.09
C GLY A 32 -12.34 -1.38 -9.75
N PRO A 33 -12.19 -0.08 -10.05
CA PRO A 33 -10.98 0.44 -10.69
C PRO A 33 -9.81 0.66 -9.71
N VAL A 34 -10.02 0.47 -8.40
CA VAL A 34 -9.01 0.76 -7.38
C VAL A 34 -8.32 -0.53 -6.97
N ASN A 35 -6.99 -0.51 -7.06
CA ASN A 35 -6.13 -1.57 -6.56
C ASN A 35 -5.54 -1.16 -5.21
N VAL A 36 -5.32 -2.15 -4.33
CA VAL A 36 -4.75 -1.96 -3.00
C VAL A 36 -3.66 -3.01 -2.76
N TYR A 37 -2.48 -2.56 -2.35
CA TYR A 37 -1.47 -3.41 -1.73
C TYR A 37 -1.40 -3.11 -0.24
N TYR A 38 -1.42 -4.13 0.59
CA TYR A 38 -1.32 -3.98 2.04
C TYR A 38 -0.31 -4.94 2.65
N TRP A 39 0.33 -4.50 3.73
CA TRP A 39 1.37 -5.26 4.43
C TRP A 39 1.48 -4.79 5.89
N TRP A 40 2.21 -5.56 6.69
CA TRP A 40 2.56 -5.21 8.06
C TRP A 40 4.07 -5.25 8.26
N GLU A 41 4.57 -4.28 8.99
CA GLU A 41 5.98 -4.14 9.34
C GLU A 41 6.10 -3.31 10.63
N ARG A 42 6.99 -3.72 11.55
CA ARG A 42 7.31 -2.98 12.79
C ARG A 42 6.10 -2.56 13.65
N GLY A 43 5.08 -3.43 13.75
CA GLY A 43 3.88 -3.16 14.56
C GLY A 43 2.87 -2.21 13.92
N GLN A 44 3.06 -1.90 12.63
CA GLN A 44 2.16 -1.05 11.86
C GLN A 44 1.63 -1.81 10.64
N GLY A 45 0.38 -1.51 10.30
CA GLY A 45 -0.27 -1.93 9.06
C GLY A 45 -0.25 -0.79 8.05
N TYR A 46 -0.01 -1.15 6.79
CA TYR A 46 0.08 -0.22 5.67
C TYR A 46 -0.87 -0.66 4.57
N ALA A 47 -1.58 0.29 3.97
CA ALA A 47 -2.36 0.05 2.77
C ALA A 47 -2.11 1.17 1.75
N LEU A 48 -1.65 0.81 0.57
CA LEU A 48 -1.41 1.71 -0.55
C LEU A 48 -2.47 1.45 -1.63
N SER A 49 -3.32 2.44 -1.90
CA SER A 49 -4.39 2.36 -2.88
C SER A 49 -4.22 3.37 -4.01
N ALA A 50 -4.58 2.95 -5.23
CA ALA A 50 -4.64 3.84 -6.40
C ALA A 50 -5.46 3.22 -7.54
N GLY A 51 -6.01 4.08 -8.41
CA GLY A 51 -6.63 3.69 -9.67
C GLY A 51 -5.60 3.48 -10.78
N MET A 52 -4.67 2.53 -10.61
CA MET A 52 -3.61 2.23 -11.58
C MET A 52 -3.41 0.72 -11.77
N PRO A 53 -2.73 0.28 -12.84
CA PRO A 53 -2.43 -1.14 -13.05
C PRO A 53 -1.71 -1.78 -11.86
N ARG A 54 -2.02 -3.06 -11.62
CA ARG A 54 -1.52 -3.83 -10.48
C ARG A 54 0.00 -3.80 -10.38
N GLU A 55 0.70 -3.98 -11.48
CA GLU A 55 2.16 -4.05 -11.54
C GLU A 55 2.80 -2.72 -11.16
N ARG A 56 2.20 -1.61 -11.62
CA ARG A 56 2.65 -0.25 -11.28
C ARG A 56 2.43 0.04 -9.79
N LEU A 57 1.28 -0.36 -9.25
CA LEU A 57 1.02 -0.21 -7.82
C LEU A 57 1.92 -1.08 -6.96
N ALA A 58 2.22 -2.31 -7.40
CA ALA A 58 3.16 -3.21 -6.72
C ALA A 58 4.56 -2.61 -6.62
N ALA A 59 5.05 -2.00 -7.71
CA ALA A 59 6.34 -1.32 -7.71
C ALA A 59 6.38 -0.15 -6.72
N LEU A 60 5.30 0.64 -6.68
CA LEU A 60 5.16 1.76 -5.75
C LEU A 60 5.06 1.29 -4.29
N ALA A 61 4.33 0.21 -4.03
CA ALA A 61 4.19 -0.38 -2.70
C ALA A 61 5.53 -0.89 -2.15
N ARG A 62 6.35 -1.53 -2.99
CA ARG A 62 7.71 -1.96 -2.63
C ARG A 62 8.65 -0.78 -2.36
N LEU A 63 8.52 0.32 -3.11
CA LEU A 63 9.28 1.55 -2.87
C LEU A 63 8.91 2.16 -1.52
N ALA A 64 7.60 2.28 -1.24
CA ALA A 64 7.10 2.80 0.02
C ALA A 64 7.57 1.96 1.21
N GLN A 65 7.45 0.62 1.14
CA GLN A 65 7.94 -0.29 2.18
C GLN A 65 9.42 -0.05 2.47
N ARG A 66 10.29 -0.01 1.45
CA ARG A 66 11.73 0.22 1.66
C ARG A 66 12.03 1.55 2.35
N GLN A 67 11.31 2.61 1.97
CA GLN A 67 11.51 3.93 2.58
C GLN A 67 11.03 3.95 4.03
N LEU A 68 9.91 3.30 4.34
CA LEU A 68 9.35 3.23 5.69
C LEU A 68 10.17 2.30 6.61
N ALA A 69 10.82 1.29 6.05
CA ALA A 69 11.77 0.45 6.78
C ALA A 69 13.13 1.15 7.04
N ALA A 70 13.47 2.19 6.27
CA ALA A 70 14.72 2.94 6.45
C ALA A 70 14.60 4.13 7.43
N GLY A 71 13.38 4.56 7.72
CA GLY A 71 13.07 5.54 8.79
C GLY A 71 12.99 4.88 10.16
#